data_AF-A0A7C9K7I2-F1
#
_entry.id   AF-A0A7C9K7I2-F1
#
_cell.length_a   1.000
_cell.length_b   1.000
_cell.length_c   1.000
_cell.angle_alpha   90.00
_cell.angle_beta   90.00
_cell.angle_gamma   90.00
#
_symmetry.space_group_name_H-M   'P 1'
#
loop_
_entity.id
_entity.type
_entity.pdbx_description
1 polymer ?
#
loop_
_entity_poly.entity_id
_entity_poly.type
_entity_poly.pdbx_seq_one_letter_code
_entity_poly.pdbx_strand_id
1 'polypeptide(L)'
;MTISIVIGFIALAVLVYRLRHIHYTFVCELRSGKVTVVKGHVPSSFVHDCRQMMRGRKVVGLVKGINSDGKMKLRFSSSIAQSDQIYLEKQFPHKLYDSKSSDINGSVSLD
;
A
#
# COMPACT_ATOMS: atom_id res chain seq x y z
N MET A 1 2.05 40.67 1.50
CA MET A 1 1.59 39.94 2.71
C MET A 1 0.43 39.00 2.40
N THR A 2 -0.63 39.47 1.75
CA THR A 2 -1.80 38.66 1.35
C THR A 2 -1.47 37.51 0.38
N ILE A 3 -0.64 37.76 -0.63
CA ILE A 3 -0.27 36.75 -1.65
C ILE A 3 0.43 35.53 -1.00
N SER A 4 1.35 35.76 -0.06
CA SER A 4 2.07 34.68 0.64
C SER A 4 1.14 33.83 1.51
N ILE A 5 0.12 34.44 2.11
CA ILE A 5 -0.90 33.73 2.90
C ILE A 5 -1.74 32.85 1.99
N VAL A 6 -2.18 33.36 0.83
CA VAL A 6 -2.96 32.59 -0.15
C VAL A 6 -2.18 31.39 -0.67
N ILE A 7 -0.89 31.56 -1.01
CA ILE A 7 -0.02 30.45 -1.43
C ILE A 7 0.12 29.40 -0.33
N GLY A 8 0.28 29.82 0.93
CA GLY A 8 0.34 28.92 2.08
C GLY A 8 -0.94 28.09 2.25
N PHE A 9 -2.12 28.71 2.10
CA PHE A 9 -3.40 28.00 2.15
C PHE A 9 -3.57 27.01 0.99
N ILE A 10 -3.16 27.37 -0.23
CA ILE A 10 -3.21 26.46 -1.39
C ILE A 10 -2.28 25.27 -1.16
N ALA A 11 -1.04 25.50 -0.72
CA ALA A 11 -0.10 24.42 -0.43
C ALA A 11 -0.62 23.48 0.68
N LEU A 12 -1.23 24.04 1.73
CA LEU A 12 -1.86 23.27 2.80
C LEU A 12 -3.06 22.46 2.29
N ALA A 13 -3.92 23.06 1.47
CA ALA A 13 -5.07 22.37 0.89
C ALA A 13 -4.64 21.21 -0.02
N VAL A 14 -3.62 21.42 -0.86
CA VAL A 14 -3.04 20.36 -1.70
C VAL A 14 -2.44 19.26 -0.84
N LEU A 15 -1.71 19.60 0.22
CA LEU A 15 -1.13 18.61 1.14
C LEU A 15 -2.21 17.76 1.84
N VAL A 16 -3.26 18.41 2.36
CA VAL A 16 -4.39 17.72 3.01
C VAL A 16 -5.16 16.86 2.01
N TYR A 17 -5.36 17.34 0.78
CA TYR A 17 -6.01 16.58 -0.29
C TYR A 17 -5.20 15.32 -0.65
N ARG A 18 -3.88 15.47 -0.79
CA ARG A 18 -2.96 14.34 -1.03
C ARG A 18 -2.95 13.34 0.12
N LEU A 19 -3.05 13.79 1.37
CA LEU A 19 -3.14 12.94 2.55
C LEU A 19 -4.47 12.18 2.63
N ARG A 20 -5.60 12.81 2.29
CA ARG A 20 -6.93 12.16 2.26
C ARG A 20 -7.03 11.07 1.20
N HIS A 21 -6.35 11.22 0.07
CA HIS A 21 -6.41 10.26 -1.03
C HIS A 21 -5.55 9.01 -0.84
N ILE A 22 -4.83 8.87 0.29
CA ILE A 22 -4.11 7.65 0.62
C ILE A 22 -5.13 6.58 1.03
N HIS A 23 -5.75 5.95 0.04
CA HIS A 23 -6.55 4.76 0.25
C HIS A 23 -5.61 3.59 0.59
N TYR A 24 -5.56 3.26 1.87
CA TYR A 24 -4.95 2.02 2.34
C TYR A 24 -5.84 0.85 1.90
N THR A 25 -5.40 0.12 0.88
CA THR A 25 -6.10 -1.07 0.37
C THR A 25 -6.05 -2.20 1.39
N PHE A 26 -4.92 -2.34 2.09
CA PHE A 26 -4.81 -3.25 3.21
C PHE A 26 -3.77 -2.81 4.24
N VAL A 27 -3.92 -3.30 5.47
CA VAL A 27 -2.98 -3.09 6.57
C VAL A 27 -2.76 -4.43 7.26
N CYS A 28 -1.51 -4.86 7.34
CA CYS A 28 -1.06 -6.02 8.07
C CYS A 28 -0.16 -5.59 9.23
N GLU A 29 -0.38 -6.18 10.39
CA GLU A 29 0.52 -6.09 11.53
C GLU A 29 1.32 -7.39 11.61
N LEU A 30 2.64 -7.27 11.64
CA LEU A 30 3.56 -8.34 11.94
C LEU A 30 3.96 -8.16 13.40
N ARG A 31 3.63 -9.12 14.25
CA ARG A 31 3.98 -9.07 15.67
C ARG A 31 4.33 -10.45 16.18
N SER A 32 5.56 -10.60 16.67
CA SER A 32 6.00 -11.80 17.40
C SER A 32 5.74 -13.12 16.65
N GLY A 33 6.01 -13.15 15.35
CA GLY A 33 5.84 -14.34 14.50
C GLY A 33 4.41 -14.56 13.99
N LYS A 34 3.48 -13.65 14.28
CA LYS A 34 2.11 -13.66 13.75
C LYS A 34 1.90 -12.52 12.76
N VAL A 35 1.20 -12.82 11.67
CA VAL A 35 0.69 -11.83 10.72
C VAL A 35 -0.79 -11.66 11.03
N THR A 36 -1.19 -10.47 11.46
CA THR A 36 -2.57 -10.08 11.71
C THR A 36 -3.00 -9.12 10.62
N VAL A 37 -4.08 -9.43 9.91
CA VAL A 37 -4.66 -8.50 8.94
C VAL A 37 -5.57 -7.54 9.70
N VAL A 38 -5.17 -6.27 9.78
CA VAL A 38 -5.92 -5.22 10.49
C VAL A 38 -7.01 -4.65 9.60
N LYS A 39 -6.76 -4.53 8.29
CA LYS A 39 -7.72 -3.94 7.35
C LYS A 39 -7.50 -4.48 5.95
N GLY A 40 -8.60 -4.63 5.20
CA GLY A 40 -8.57 -4.97 3.77
C GLY A 40 -8.36 -6.45 3.49
N HIS A 41 -8.38 -6.79 2.20
CA HIS A 41 -8.09 -8.14 1.74
C HIS A 41 -6.63 -8.25 1.32
N VAL A 42 -5.89 -9.10 2.02
CA VAL A 42 -4.47 -9.37 1.80
C VAL A 42 -4.38 -10.75 1.16
N PRO A 43 -3.59 -10.95 0.08
CA PRO A 43 -3.50 -12.26 -0.56
C PRO A 43 -2.86 -13.25 0.42
N SER A 44 -3.39 -14.47 0.45
CA SER A 44 -2.89 -15.55 1.32
C SER A 44 -1.43 -15.90 1.03
N SER A 45 -0.99 -15.76 -0.23
CA SER A 45 0.42 -15.90 -0.63
C SER A 45 1.32 -14.88 0.09
N PHE A 46 0.94 -13.60 0.09
CA PHE A 46 1.71 -12.56 0.76
C PHE A 46 1.75 -12.74 2.29
N VAL A 47 0.65 -13.23 2.89
CA VAL A 47 0.62 -13.59 4.32
C VAL A 47 1.57 -14.75 4.61
N HIS A 48 1.65 -15.74 3.72
CA HIS A 48 2.59 -16.85 3.83
C HIS A 48 4.04 -16.37 3.77
N ASP A 49 4.37 -15.52 2.80
CA ASP A 49 5.71 -14.93 2.64
C ASP A 49 6.13 -14.10 3.86
N CYS A 50 5.21 -13.26 4.36
CA CYS A 50 5.40 -12.51 5.61
C CYS A 50 5.67 -13.45 6.80
N ARG A 51 4.94 -14.56 6.89
CA ARG A 51 5.14 -15.56 7.95
C ARG A 51 6.46 -16.30 7.78
N GLN A 52 6.87 -16.60 6.55
CA GLN A 52 8.15 -17.26 6.25
C GLN A 52 9.33 -16.34 6.61
N MET A 53 9.25 -15.05 6.28
CA MET A 53 10.25 -14.05 6.68
C MET A 53 10.39 -13.94 8.21
N MET A 54 9.28 -14.07 8.94
CA MET A 54 9.29 -14.07 10.41
C MET A 54 9.76 -15.38 11.05
N ARG A 55 9.88 -16.48 10.30
CA ARG A 55 10.38 -17.75 10.85
C ARG A 55 11.86 -17.61 11.19
N GLY A 56 12.14 -17.56 12.49
CA GLY A 56 13.50 -17.41 13.03
C GLY A 56 13.93 -15.98 13.32
N ARG A 57 13.08 -14.96 13.12
CA ARG A 57 13.37 -13.56 13.43
C ARG A 57 12.20 -12.88 14.12
N LYS A 58 12.47 -12.14 15.21
CA LYS A 58 11.45 -11.30 15.87
C LYS A 58 11.27 -10.00 15.09
N VAL A 59 10.50 -10.05 14.01
CA VAL A 59 10.08 -8.86 13.26
C VAL A 59 8.78 -8.34 13.87
N VAL A 60 8.77 -7.05 14.21
CA VAL A 60 7.59 -6.33 14.67
C VAL A 60 7.41 -5.13 13.75
N GLY A 61 6.24 -4.93 13.18
CA GLY A 61 6.01 -3.80 12.28
C GLY A 61 4.68 -3.84 11.56
N LEU A 62 4.34 -2.74 10.89
CA LEU A 62 3.15 -2.62 10.07
C LEU A 62 3.55 -2.61 8.59
N VAL A 63 2.80 -3.36 7.79
CA VAL A 63 2.86 -3.37 6.33
C VAL A 63 1.54 -2.83 5.80
N LYS A 64 1.60 -1.78 4.99
CA LYS A 64 0.42 -1.11 4.44
C LYS A 64 0.49 -1.18 2.92
N GLY A 65 -0.53 -1.74 2.29
CA GLY A 65 -0.73 -1.62 0.85
C GLY A 65 -1.42 -0.30 0.54
N ILE A 66 -0.80 0.54 -0.27
CA ILE A 66 -1.34 1.82 -0.72
C ILE A 66 -1.53 1.73 -2.23
N ASN A 67 -2.76 1.94 -2.71
CA ASN A 67 -2.97 2.15 -4.13
C ASN A 67 -2.69 3.63 -4.45
N SER A 68 -1.61 3.88 -5.20
CA SER A 68 -1.27 5.20 -5.71
C SER A 68 -1.35 5.15 -7.22
N ASP A 69 -2.34 5.85 -7.80
CA ASP A 69 -2.47 6.04 -9.25
C ASP A 69 -2.48 4.71 -10.04
N GLY A 70 -3.23 3.72 -9.54
CA GLY A 70 -3.38 2.39 -10.17
C GLY A 70 -2.24 1.41 -9.89
N LYS A 71 -1.19 1.85 -9.18
CA LYS A 71 -0.08 0.98 -8.74
C LYS A 71 -0.15 0.73 -7.25
N MET A 72 -0.19 -0.54 -6.87
CA MET A 72 -0.05 -0.92 -5.47
C MET A 72 1.41 -0.75 -5.02
N LYS A 73 1.62 0.04 -3.97
CA LYS A 73 2.90 0.19 -3.27
C LYS A 73 2.79 -0.31 -1.85
N LEU A 74 3.83 -0.99 -1.38
CA LEU A 74 3.93 -1.36 0.03
C LEU A 74 4.60 -0.23 0.82
N ARG A 75 4.05 0.10 1.98
CA ARG A 75 4.67 0.97 2.97
C ARG A 75 4.94 0.16 4.24
N PHE A 76 6.18 0.22 4.70
CA PHE A 76 6.63 -0.49 5.89
C PHE A 76 6.82 0.48 7.05
N SER A 77 6.63 -0.01 8.27
CA SER A 77 7.07 0.70 9.48
C SER A 77 8.60 0.66 9.58
N SER A 78 9.19 1.69 10.20
CA SER A 78 10.63 1.75 10.52
C SER A 78 11.14 0.59 11.38
N SER A 79 10.23 -0.15 12.01
CA SER A 79 10.54 -1.33 12.82
C SER A 79 10.94 -2.56 11.98
N ILE A 80 10.69 -2.54 10.67
CA ILE A 80 11.07 -3.60 9.73
C ILE A 80 12.42 -3.23 9.09
N ALA A 81 13.40 -4.14 9.13
CA ALA A 81 14.71 -3.91 8.54
C ALA A 81 14.62 -3.68 7.03
N GLN A 82 15.45 -2.79 6.47
CA GLN A 82 15.40 -2.43 5.04
C GLN A 82 15.59 -3.65 4.11
N SER A 83 16.43 -4.62 4.51
CA SER A 83 16.59 -5.88 3.78
C SER A 83 15.29 -6.67 3.65
N ASP A 84 14.49 -6.67 4.71
CA ASP A 84 13.23 -7.40 4.81
C ASP A 84 12.13 -6.65 4.02
N GLN A 85 12.18 -5.32 4.00
CA GLN A 85 11.30 -4.50 3.15
C GLN A 85 11.53 -4.80 1.66
N ILE A 86 12.79 -4.82 1.21
CA ILE A 86 13.14 -5.12 -0.18
C ILE A 86 12.71 -6.55 -0.56
N TYR A 87 12.88 -7.51 0.36
CA TYR A 87 12.43 -8.88 0.15
C TYR A 87 10.92 -8.97 -0.06
N LEU A 88 10.13 -8.34 0.83
CA LEU A 88 8.67 -8.31 0.73
C LEU A 88 8.18 -7.56 -0.51
N GLU A 89 8.84 -6.48 -0.93
CA GLU A 89 8.49 -5.77 -2.17
C GLU A 89 8.70 -6.62 -3.42
N LYS A 90 9.74 -7.46 -3.46
CA LYS A 90 10.01 -8.35 -4.60
C LYS A 90 9.01 -9.50 -4.68
N GLN A 91 8.58 -10.04 -3.54
CA GLN A 91 7.59 -11.12 -3.50
C GLN A 91 6.15 -10.65 -3.63
N PHE A 92 5.88 -9.37 -3.36
CA PHE A 92 4.54 -8.86 -3.43
C PHE A 92 3.94 -9.06 -4.83
N PRO A 93 2.76 -9.69 -4.95
CA PRO A 93 2.14 -9.95 -6.25
C PRO A 93 1.49 -8.66 -6.78
N HIS A 94 2.33 -7.74 -7.30
CA HIS A 94 1.92 -6.46 -7.88
C HIS A 94 0.82 -6.62 -8.95
N LYS A 95 0.88 -7.71 -9.72
CA LYS A 95 -0.07 -8.04 -10.79
C LYS A 95 -1.51 -8.26 -10.31
N LEU A 96 -1.72 -8.71 -9.06
CA LEU A 96 -3.07 -8.95 -8.52
C LEU A 96 -3.81 -7.64 -8.18
N TYR A 97 -3.09 -6.52 -8.11
CA TYR A 97 -3.64 -5.22 -7.74
C TYR A 97 -3.41 -4.16 -8.83
N ASP A 98 -2.92 -4.56 -10.00
CA ASP A 98 -2.80 -3.70 -11.18
C ASP A 98 -4.19 -3.56 -11.80
N SER A 99 -5.02 -2.70 -11.20
CA SER A 99 -6.29 -2.33 -11.80
C SER A 99 -6.03 -1.34 -12.93
N LYS A 100 -5.79 -1.84 -14.15
CA LYS A 100 -6.21 -1.10 -15.34
C LYS A 100 -7.72 -0.98 -15.30
N SER A 101 -8.23 0.05 -14.62
CA SER A 101 -9.56 0.55 -14.94
C SER A 101 -9.40 1.44 -16.17
N SER A 102 -9.40 0.81 -17.33
CA SER A 102 -9.40 1.48 -18.64
C SER A 102 -10.24 0.69 -19.65
N ASP A 103 -11.32 0.06 -19.19
CA ASP A 103 -12.34 -0.51 -20.07
C ASP A 103 -13.62 0.32 -19.95
N ILE A 104 -13.56 1.55 -20.45
CA ILE A 104 -14.74 2.28 -20.94
C ILE A 104 -14.42 2.67 -22.39
N ASN A 105 -14.28 1.66 -23.24
CA ASN A 105 -14.39 1.75 -24.71
C ASN A 105 -14.37 0.33 -25.30
N GLY A 106 -15.38 -0.46 -24.93
CA GLY A 106 -15.67 -1.75 -25.57
C GLY A 106 -17.04 -1.65 -26.22
N SER A 107 -17.03 -1.26 -27.49
CA SER A 107 -18.16 -1.19 -28.40
C SER A 107 -19.06 -2.42 -28.32
N VAL A 108 -20.35 -2.16 -28.16
CA VAL A 108 -21.43 -3.08 -28.52
C VAL A 108 -21.35 -3.33 -30.02
N SER A 109 -21.12 -4.59 -30.40
CA SER A 109 -21.65 -5.16 -31.64
C SER A 109 -22.11 -6.57 -31.30
N LEU A 110 -23.43 -6.72 -31.21
CA LEU A 110 -24.13 -8.00 -31.23
C LEU A 110 -24.07 -8.54 -32.67
N ASP A 111 -23.65 -9.80 -32.81
CA ASP A 111 -24.03 -10.63 -33.95
C ASP A 111 -25.54 -10.97 -33.87
#